data_AF-A0A8J8JLV9-F1
#
_entry.id   AF-A0A8J8JLV9-F1
#
_cell.length_a   1.000
_cell.length_b   1.000
_cell.length_c   1.000
_cell.angle_alpha   90.00
_cell.angle_beta   90.00
_cell.angle_gamma   90.00
#
_symmetry.space_group_name_H-M   'P 1'
#
loop_
_entity.id
_entity.type
_entity.pdbx_description
1 polymer ?
#
loop_
_entity_poly.entity_id
_entity_poly.type
_entity_poly.pdbx_seq_one_letter_code
_entity_poly.pdbx_strand_id
1 'polypeptide(L)'
;MRRREVLATGAAAVAASVAGCLGDDDYPTKSFEGVDVPLAPLEDVHEWYENDGTRFVDTRSAAEYEEYHIAGAVFSPAPDGLDEDDPVEEWATDTRIVTYCACPHTLAGLRGASLIEGGYEEVYALDDGLQAWFDEEYPAEGNAVSSQLPAYEVRGEADPADAGEYVWVREPETGQREPGEIESDGSYELTLHFSELSEDTPLELEAPTYSVEATLAELTEGPVTPP
;
A
#
# COMPACT_ATOMS: atom_id res chain seq x y z
N MET A 1 17.68 -25.31 -73.88
CA MET A 1 16.35 -25.38 -73.25
C MET A 1 16.46 -24.83 -71.83
N ARG A 2 15.53 -23.94 -71.43
CA ARG A 2 15.25 -23.36 -70.09
C ARG A 2 16.27 -22.31 -69.58
N ARG A 3 15.99 -21.00 -69.70
CA ARG A 3 15.14 -20.09 -68.87
C ARG A 3 15.78 -19.83 -67.49
N ARG A 4 16.48 -18.69 -67.31
CA ARG A 4 16.01 -17.40 -66.74
C ARG A 4 15.32 -17.55 -65.39
N GLU A 5 15.90 -16.93 -64.35
CA GLU A 5 15.15 -16.13 -63.38
C GLU A 5 16.09 -15.16 -62.64
N VAL A 6 15.64 -13.91 -62.59
CA VAL A 6 16.15 -12.74 -61.86
C VAL A 6 15.22 -12.57 -60.65
N LEU A 7 15.65 -11.80 -59.64
CA LEU A 7 14.90 -11.21 -58.49
C LEU A 7 15.38 -11.81 -57.15
N ALA A 8 15.53 -11.09 -56.04
CA ALA A 8 15.17 -9.71 -55.71
C ALA A 8 16.15 -9.14 -54.69
N THR A 9 16.40 -7.84 -54.81
CA THR A 9 16.89 -6.95 -53.76
C THR A 9 15.94 -7.01 -52.56
N GLY A 10 16.44 -7.40 -51.40
CA GLY A 10 15.77 -7.23 -50.12
C GLY A 10 16.71 -6.47 -49.20
N ALA A 11 16.55 -5.15 -49.12
CA ALA A 11 17.11 -4.38 -48.03
C ALA A 11 16.36 -4.79 -46.77
N ALA A 12 17.05 -5.47 -45.85
CA ALA A 12 16.53 -5.65 -44.50
C ALA A 12 16.48 -4.27 -43.86
N ALA A 13 15.29 -3.68 -43.79
CA ALA A 13 15.02 -2.62 -42.84
C ALA A 13 15.20 -3.25 -41.46
N VAL A 14 16.30 -2.90 -40.80
CA VAL A 14 16.41 -3.08 -39.35
C VAL A 14 15.40 -2.11 -38.78
N ALA A 15 14.20 -2.60 -38.49
CA ALA A 15 13.32 -1.94 -37.56
C ALA A 15 14.09 -1.92 -36.24
N ALA A 16 14.66 -0.76 -35.90
CA ALA A 16 15.00 -0.48 -34.52
C ALA A 16 13.67 -0.47 -33.77
N SER A 17 13.31 -1.64 -33.22
CA SER A 17 12.40 -1.69 -32.09
C SER A 17 13.04 -0.81 -31.03
N VAL A 18 12.43 0.35 -30.82
CA VAL A 18 12.68 1.11 -29.59
C VAL A 18 12.18 0.17 -28.50
N ALA A 19 13.12 -0.54 -27.88
CA ALA A 19 12.83 -1.29 -26.67
C ALA A 19 12.43 -0.23 -25.65
N GLY A 20 11.13 -0.08 -25.43
CA GLY A 20 10.64 0.43 -24.16
C GLY A 20 11.10 -0.59 -23.13
N CYS A 21 11.93 -0.15 -22.19
CA CYS A 21 12.35 -0.93 -21.04
C CYS A 21 11.12 -1.17 -20.15
N LEU A 22 10.32 -2.17 -20.48
CA LEU A 22 9.39 -2.79 -19.54
C LEU A 22 10.19 -3.90 -18.88
N GLY A 23 10.65 -3.64 -17.66
CA GLY A 23 11.41 -4.58 -16.86
C GLY A 23 10.62 -5.87 -16.66
N ASP A 24 11.31 -6.99 -16.84
CA ASP A 24 10.88 -8.36 -16.55
C ASP A 24 11.00 -8.61 -15.03
N ASP A 25 10.53 -7.67 -14.20
CA ASP A 25 10.71 -7.71 -12.75
C ASP A 25 9.49 -8.39 -12.12
N ASP A 26 9.53 -9.72 -12.04
CA ASP A 26 8.54 -10.54 -11.34
C ASP A 26 8.73 -10.30 -9.82
N TYR A 27 8.09 -9.27 -9.30
CA TYR A 27 8.09 -8.96 -7.87
C TYR A 27 7.36 -10.06 -7.08
N PRO A 28 7.76 -10.32 -5.81
CA PRO A 28 6.97 -11.17 -4.94
C PRO A 28 5.54 -10.63 -4.83
N THR A 29 4.56 -11.52 -4.82
CA THR A 29 3.15 -11.16 -4.65
C THR A 29 2.64 -11.60 -3.28
N LYS A 30 1.70 -10.83 -2.73
CA LYS A 30 0.84 -11.27 -1.60
C LYS A 30 -0.62 -11.22 -2.06
N SER A 31 -1.41 -12.21 -1.65
CA SER A 31 -2.83 -12.28 -2.01
C SER A 31 -3.66 -11.43 -1.05
N PHE A 32 -4.48 -10.52 -1.60
CA PHE A 32 -5.45 -9.72 -0.87
C PHE A 32 -6.82 -9.96 -1.50
N GLU A 33 -7.78 -10.41 -0.70
CA GLU A 33 -9.14 -10.77 -1.17
C GLU A 33 -9.17 -11.75 -2.37
N GLY A 34 -8.13 -12.58 -2.51
CA GLY A 34 -8.00 -13.56 -3.60
C GLY A 34 -7.33 -13.02 -4.87
N VAL A 35 -6.83 -11.79 -4.84
CA VAL A 35 -6.06 -11.15 -5.92
C VAL A 35 -4.59 -11.06 -5.51
N ASP A 36 -3.70 -11.55 -6.36
CA ASP A 36 -2.26 -11.43 -6.14
C ASP A 36 -1.78 -10.03 -6.51
N VAL A 37 -1.28 -9.28 -5.53
CA VAL A 37 -0.75 -7.92 -5.71
C VAL A 37 0.77 -7.96 -5.65
N PRO A 38 1.48 -7.48 -6.68
CA PRO A 38 2.94 -7.35 -6.68
C PRO A 38 3.42 -6.34 -5.64
N LEU A 39 4.45 -6.70 -4.88
CA LEU A 39 5.08 -5.87 -3.85
C LEU A 39 6.38 -5.27 -4.43
N ALA A 40 6.34 -4.00 -4.82
CA ALA A 40 7.49 -3.29 -5.39
C ALA A 40 8.36 -2.69 -4.26
N PRO A 41 9.69 -2.90 -4.28
CA PRO A 41 10.58 -2.38 -3.25
C PRO A 41 10.77 -0.87 -3.39
N LEU A 42 11.09 -0.21 -2.28
CA LEU A 42 11.28 1.23 -2.19
C LEU A 42 12.23 1.81 -3.24
N GLU A 43 13.36 1.14 -3.51
CA GLU A 43 14.37 1.60 -4.47
C GLU A 43 13.78 1.76 -5.88
N ASP A 44 13.04 0.76 -6.36
CA ASP A 44 12.42 0.75 -7.69
C ASP A 44 11.27 1.76 -7.76
N VAL A 45 10.46 1.84 -6.70
CA VAL A 45 9.35 2.79 -6.61
C VAL A 45 9.86 4.23 -6.63
N HIS A 46 10.97 4.52 -5.94
CA HIS A 46 11.59 5.84 -5.96
C HIS A 46 12.21 6.14 -7.35
N GLU A 47 12.82 5.17 -8.03
CA GLU A 47 13.27 5.35 -9.41
C GLU A 47 12.08 5.72 -10.33
N TRP A 48 10.92 5.07 -10.17
CA TRP A 48 9.73 5.42 -10.94
C TRP A 48 9.21 6.83 -10.63
N TYR A 49 9.31 7.26 -9.37
CA TYR A 49 8.99 8.64 -8.98
C TYR A 49 9.90 9.66 -9.66
N GLU A 50 11.23 9.47 -9.59
CA GLU A 50 12.21 10.42 -10.16
C GLU A 50 12.07 10.58 -11.68
N ASN A 51 11.51 9.58 -12.36
CA ASN A 51 11.32 9.57 -13.81
C ASN A 51 9.90 9.99 -14.25
N ASP A 52 9.05 10.49 -13.34
CA ASP A 52 7.62 10.80 -13.59
C ASP A 52 6.86 9.59 -14.19
N GLY A 53 7.28 8.36 -13.84
CA GLY A 53 6.86 7.11 -14.47
C GLY A 53 5.71 6.38 -13.77
N THR A 54 5.20 6.92 -12.66
CA THR A 54 4.16 6.26 -11.84
C THR A 54 3.21 7.27 -11.21
N ARG A 55 2.00 6.81 -10.87
CA ARG A 55 1.04 7.54 -10.05
C ARG A 55 0.96 6.89 -8.67
N PHE A 56 0.87 7.73 -7.65
CA PHE A 56 0.84 7.29 -6.26
C PHE A 56 -0.56 7.40 -5.67
N VAL A 57 -0.96 6.37 -4.93
CA VAL A 57 -2.26 6.28 -4.25
C VAL A 57 -2.04 6.07 -2.76
N ASP A 58 -2.44 7.06 -1.97
CA ASP A 58 -2.50 6.92 -0.51
C ASP A 58 -3.79 6.19 -0.11
N THR A 59 -3.63 5.06 0.56
CA THR A 59 -4.74 4.15 0.91
C THR A 59 -5.22 4.28 2.35
N ARG A 60 -4.63 5.22 3.11
CA ARG A 60 -4.91 5.45 4.53
C ARG A 60 -6.17 6.29 4.72
N SER A 61 -6.38 6.84 5.91
CA SER A 61 -7.47 7.80 6.16
C SER A 61 -7.19 9.18 5.58
N ALA A 62 -8.23 10.01 5.49
CA ALA A 62 -8.09 11.41 5.07
C ALA A 62 -7.23 12.22 6.05
N ALA A 63 -7.37 11.96 7.36
CA ALA A 63 -6.58 12.64 8.38
C ALA A 63 -5.07 12.37 8.23
N GLU A 64 -4.71 11.13 7.88
CA GLU A 64 -3.31 10.75 7.64
C GLU A 64 -2.77 11.37 6.36
N TYR A 65 -3.55 11.34 5.27
CA TYR A 65 -3.19 11.98 4.00
C TYR A 65 -2.97 13.49 4.16
N GLU A 66 -3.89 14.19 4.84
CA GLU A 66 -3.77 15.64 5.06
C GLU A 66 -2.55 16.02 5.91
N GLU A 67 -2.20 15.18 6.88
CA GLU A 67 -1.04 15.38 7.74
C GLU A 67 0.27 15.25 6.95
N TYR A 68 0.44 14.16 6.19
CA TYR A 68 1.58 13.92 5.30
C TYR A 68 1.31 12.80 4.29
N HIS A 69 1.83 12.91 3.07
CA HIS A 69 1.73 11.89 2.01
C HIS A 69 2.90 12.02 1.02
N ILE A 70 3.13 11.00 0.18
CA ILE A 70 4.10 11.09 -0.93
C ILE A 70 3.71 12.25 -1.84
N ALA A 71 4.68 13.11 -2.19
CA ALA A 71 4.40 14.30 -2.99
C ALA A 71 3.75 13.93 -4.34
N GLY A 72 2.61 14.55 -4.67
CA GLY A 72 1.86 14.26 -5.89
C GLY A 72 1.03 12.97 -5.86
N ALA A 73 0.94 12.29 -4.72
CA ALA A 73 -0.04 11.22 -4.51
C ALA A 73 -1.48 11.75 -4.52
N VAL A 74 -2.44 10.89 -4.84
CA VAL A 74 -3.86 11.17 -4.64
C VAL A 74 -4.41 10.36 -3.47
N PHE A 75 -5.44 10.89 -2.82
CA PHE A 75 -6.19 10.19 -1.79
C PHE A 75 -7.21 9.23 -2.42
N SER A 76 -7.04 7.93 -2.19
CA SER A 76 -8.01 6.89 -2.60
C SER A 76 -7.94 5.76 -1.58
N PRO A 77 -8.75 5.85 -0.50
CA PRO A 77 -8.60 5.00 0.69
C PRO A 77 -8.92 3.53 0.39
N ALA A 78 -8.26 2.61 1.08
CA ALA A 78 -8.61 1.20 0.99
C ALA A 78 -10.02 0.90 1.56
N PRO A 79 -10.65 -0.21 1.17
CA PRO A 79 -10.28 -1.05 0.02
C PRO A 79 -10.71 -0.42 -1.31
N ASP A 80 -11.87 0.24 -1.35
CA ASP A 80 -12.56 0.52 -2.62
C ASP A 80 -12.32 1.92 -3.20
N GLY A 81 -11.61 2.79 -2.50
CA GLY A 81 -11.47 4.20 -2.85
C GLY A 81 -12.59 5.06 -2.26
N LEU A 82 -12.82 6.22 -2.87
CA LEU A 82 -13.95 7.09 -2.54
C LEU A 82 -15.24 6.57 -3.20
N ASP A 83 -16.37 6.71 -2.50
CA ASP A 83 -17.70 6.32 -3.02
C ASP A 83 -18.11 7.12 -4.27
N GLU A 84 -17.64 8.38 -4.37
CA GLU A 84 -17.91 9.30 -5.46
C GLU A 84 -16.62 10.07 -5.81
N ASP A 85 -16.40 10.30 -7.11
CA ASP A 85 -15.30 11.11 -7.64
C ASP A 85 -13.90 10.65 -7.19
N ASP A 86 -13.65 9.33 -7.17
CA ASP A 86 -12.31 8.80 -6.83
C ASP A 86 -11.27 9.23 -7.90
N PRO A 87 -10.16 9.87 -7.51
CA PRO A 87 -9.20 10.43 -8.47
C PRO A 87 -8.57 9.40 -9.41
N VAL A 88 -8.54 8.13 -9.01
CA VAL A 88 -7.94 7.05 -9.80
C VAL A 88 -8.80 6.72 -11.03
N GLU A 89 -10.12 6.95 -10.97
CA GLU A 89 -11.05 6.68 -12.08
C GLU A 89 -10.77 7.53 -13.33
N GLU A 90 -10.06 8.66 -13.19
CA GLU A 90 -9.66 9.52 -14.31
C GLU A 90 -8.44 9.00 -15.09
N TRP A 91 -7.72 8.01 -14.55
CA TRP A 91 -6.50 7.48 -15.13
C TRP A 91 -6.77 6.40 -16.17
N ALA A 92 -5.87 6.26 -17.14
CA ALA A 92 -5.94 5.16 -18.11
C ALA A 92 -5.58 3.83 -17.41
N THR A 93 -6.19 2.72 -17.81
CA THR A 93 -5.97 1.41 -17.17
C THR A 93 -4.55 0.87 -17.36
N ASP A 94 -3.80 1.36 -18.35
CA ASP A 94 -2.37 1.07 -18.57
C ASP A 94 -1.44 2.02 -17.78
N THR A 95 -1.98 2.87 -16.92
CA THR A 95 -1.16 3.72 -16.02
C THR A 95 -0.52 2.85 -14.95
N ARG A 96 0.78 3.04 -14.74
CA ARG A 96 1.48 2.48 -13.57
C ARG A 96 1.01 3.17 -12.29
N ILE A 97 0.50 2.38 -11.35
CA ILE A 97 -0.04 2.81 -10.07
C ILE A 97 0.73 2.11 -8.95
N VAL A 98 1.21 2.91 -7.99
CA VAL A 98 1.75 2.43 -6.72
C VAL A 98 0.81 2.84 -5.61
N THR A 99 0.23 1.85 -4.95
CA THR A 99 -0.53 2.01 -3.70
C THR A 99 0.41 1.93 -2.51
N TYR A 100 0.14 2.68 -1.45
CA TYR A 100 0.91 2.60 -0.21
C TYR A 100 0.04 2.85 1.03
N CYS A 101 0.53 2.37 2.17
CA CYS A 101 0.02 2.70 3.50
C CYS A 101 1.19 2.97 4.46
N ALA A 102 0.93 3.20 5.75
CA ALA A 102 1.98 3.51 6.71
C ALA A 102 2.83 2.29 7.06
N CYS A 103 2.16 1.20 7.45
CA CYS A 103 2.72 -0.15 7.64
C CYS A 103 2.89 -0.86 6.29
N PRO A 104 3.73 -1.91 6.16
CA PRO A 104 4.35 -2.26 4.88
C PRO A 104 3.39 -2.29 3.70
N HIS A 105 2.33 -3.12 3.71
CA HIS A 105 1.51 -3.21 2.50
C HIS A 105 0.07 -3.72 2.69
N THR A 106 -0.51 -3.74 3.90
CA THR A 106 -1.84 -4.35 4.09
C THR A 106 -2.97 -3.53 3.45
N LEU A 107 -3.12 -2.25 3.83
CA LEU A 107 -4.13 -1.38 3.19
C LEU A 107 -3.77 -1.09 1.72
N ALA A 108 -2.47 -0.95 1.43
CA ALA A 108 -1.96 -0.83 0.06
C ALA A 108 -2.42 -2.00 -0.81
N GLY A 109 -2.20 -3.22 -0.33
CA GLY A 109 -2.59 -4.46 -1.01
C GLY A 109 -4.11 -4.58 -1.20
N LEU A 110 -4.92 -4.20 -0.22
CA LEU A 110 -6.38 -4.20 -0.37
C LEU A 110 -6.84 -3.25 -1.49
N ARG A 111 -6.32 -2.03 -1.54
CA ARG A 111 -6.63 -1.10 -2.65
C ARG A 111 -6.04 -1.58 -3.97
N GLY A 112 -4.83 -2.15 -3.94
CA GLY A 112 -4.19 -2.71 -5.12
C GLY A 112 -5.02 -3.84 -5.73
N ALA A 113 -5.56 -4.72 -4.90
CA ALA A 113 -6.46 -5.79 -5.32
C ALA A 113 -7.73 -5.25 -5.99
N SER A 114 -8.40 -4.27 -5.38
CA SER A 114 -9.62 -3.68 -5.96
C SER A 114 -9.33 -3.02 -7.32
N LEU A 115 -8.17 -2.38 -7.48
CA LEU A 115 -7.76 -1.76 -8.75
C LEU A 115 -7.46 -2.81 -9.82
N ILE A 116 -6.77 -3.90 -9.47
CA ILE A 116 -6.53 -5.01 -10.40
C ILE A 116 -7.85 -5.63 -10.87
N GLU A 117 -8.80 -5.87 -9.96
CA GLU A 117 -10.14 -6.35 -10.31
C GLU A 117 -10.92 -5.34 -11.18
N GLY A 118 -10.69 -4.04 -10.94
CA GLY A 118 -11.19 -2.93 -11.75
C GLY A 118 -10.59 -2.85 -13.15
N GLY A 119 -9.56 -3.64 -13.45
CA GLY A 119 -8.95 -3.74 -14.78
C GLY A 119 -7.72 -2.86 -15.01
N TYR A 120 -7.12 -2.28 -13.97
CA TYR A 120 -5.82 -1.62 -14.07
C TYR A 120 -4.71 -2.66 -14.25
N GLU A 121 -3.80 -2.41 -15.19
CA GLU A 121 -2.85 -3.41 -15.70
C GLU A 121 -1.50 -3.38 -14.97
N GLU A 122 -1.07 -2.21 -14.49
CA GLU A 122 0.23 -1.98 -13.84
C GLU A 122 0.04 -1.48 -12.41
N VAL A 123 -0.44 -2.34 -11.51
CA VAL A 123 -0.69 -1.99 -10.10
C VAL A 123 0.32 -2.70 -9.19
N TYR A 124 0.95 -1.94 -8.30
CA TYR A 124 1.91 -2.42 -7.32
C TYR A 124 1.55 -1.86 -5.94
N ALA A 125 1.86 -2.60 -4.88
CA ALA A 125 1.92 -2.05 -3.52
C ALA A 125 3.39 -1.75 -3.19
N LEU A 126 3.66 -0.59 -2.61
CA LEU A 126 4.98 -0.30 -2.04
C LEU A 126 5.22 -1.25 -0.86
N ASP A 127 6.22 -2.12 -0.96
CA ASP A 127 6.48 -3.20 0.01
C ASP A 127 6.88 -2.64 1.38
N ASP A 128 7.74 -1.63 1.38
CA ASP A 128 8.35 -1.07 2.59
C ASP A 128 7.45 -0.08 3.36
N GLY A 129 6.32 0.33 2.75
CA GLY A 129 5.41 1.33 3.31
C GLY A 129 5.95 2.77 3.29
N LEU A 130 5.10 3.70 3.72
CA LEU A 130 5.38 5.14 3.72
C LEU A 130 6.46 5.54 4.72
N GLN A 131 6.62 4.81 5.83
CA GLN A 131 7.67 5.09 6.81
C GLN A 131 9.05 5.00 6.16
N ALA A 132 9.30 3.99 5.31
CA ALA A 132 10.59 3.81 4.65
C ALA A 132 10.86 4.90 3.61
N TRP A 133 9.84 5.32 2.85
CA TRP A 133 9.92 6.49 1.97
C TRP A 133 10.39 7.75 2.72
N PHE A 134 9.86 7.92 3.92
CA PHE A 134 10.14 9.07 4.73
C PHE A 134 11.49 9.02 5.45
N ASP A 135 11.93 7.84 5.89
CA ASP A 135 13.25 7.61 6.48
C ASP A 135 14.39 7.94 5.51
N GLU A 136 14.16 7.75 4.21
CA GLU A 136 15.08 8.14 3.12
C GLU A 136 14.98 9.63 2.72
N GLU A 137 14.16 10.42 3.42
CA GLU A 137 13.94 11.85 3.18
C GLU A 137 13.42 12.14 1.75
N TYR A 138 12.69 11.19 1.15
CA TYR A 138 12.10 11.35 -0.18
C TYR A 138 10.94 12.37 -0.19
N PRO A 139 10.58 12.94 -1.35
CA PRO A 139 9.62 14.03 -1.42
C PRO A 139 8.24 13.69 -0.83
N ALA A 140 7.75 14.55 0.05
CA ALA A 140 6.46 14.44 0.70
C ALA A 140 5.75 15.81 0.77
N GLU A 141 4.43 15.78 0.87
CA GLU A 141 3.54 16.94 1.01
C GLU A 141 2.63 16.75 2.24
N GLY A 142 2.10 17.83 2.81
CA GLY A 142 1.20 17.75 3.98
C GLY A 142 1.33 18.92 4.96
N ASN A 143 0.47 18.91 5.98
CA ASN A 143 0.42 19.94 7.01
C ASN A 143 1.56 19.86 8.03
N ALA A 144 2.07 18.65 8.29
CA ALA A 144 3.07 18.39 9.32
C ALA A 144 4.21 17.51 8.80
N VAL A 145 4.91 17.98 7.77
CA VAL A 145 6.17 17.38 7.27
C VAL A 145 7.28 17.58 8.31
N SER A 146 7.20 16.88 9.44
CA SER A 146 8.20 16.86 10.51
C SER A 146 8.65 15.41 10.73
N SER A 147 9.95 15.27 11.02
CA SER A 147 10.83 14.15 10.64
C SER A 147 10.51 12.75 11.17
N GLN A 148 9.38 12.49 11.84
CA GLN A 148 8.99 11.14 12.30
C GLN A 148 7.46 10.99 12.34
N LEU A 149 6.94 9.88 11.82
CA LEU A 149 5.54 9.52 12.01
C LEU A 149 5.31 9.21 13.50
N PRO A 150 4.14 9.54 14.07
CA PRO A 150 3.74 8.96 15.34
C PRO A 150 3.88 7.43 15.25
N ALA A 151 4.35 6.81 16.32
CA ALA A 151 4.54 5.37 16.36
C ALA A 151 4.20 4.90 17.77
N TYR A 152 3.04 4.24 17.89
CA TYR A 152 2.56 3.68 19.15
C TYR A 152 2.47 2.16 19.04
N GLU A 153 3.26 1.45 19.85
CA GLU A 153 3.27 0.00 19.84
C GLU A 153 2.07 -0.57 20.59
N VAL A 154 1.27 -1.38 19.91
CA VAL A 154 0.21 -2.19 20.53
C VAL A 154 0.59 -3.65 20.41
N ARG A 155 0.44 -4.38 21.51
CA ARG A 155 0.76 -5.83 21.60
C ARG A 155 -0.42 -6.55 22.22
N GLY A 156 -0.57 -7.83 21.90
CA GLY A 156 -1.56 -8.65 22.59
C GLY A 156 -1.55 -10.12 22.18
N GLU A 157 -2.59 -10.83 22.62
CA GLU A 157 -2.80 -12.25 22.39
C GLU A 157 -4.20 -12.49 21.82
N ALA A 158 -4.29 -13.31 20.77
CA ALA A 158 -5.51 -13.84 20.19
C ALA A 158 -5.50 -15.38 20.24
N ASP A 159 -6.55 -16.04 19.76
CA ASP A 159 -6.56 -17.50 19.64
C ASP A 159 -5.54 -17.92 18.57
N PRO A 160 -4.57 -18.83 18.84
CA PRO A 160 -3.66 -19.33 17.82
C PRO A 160 -4.36 -20.00 16.62
N ALA A 161 -5.64 -20.37 16.76
CA ALA A 161 -6.46 -20.83 15.64
C ALA A 161 -6.74 -19.74 14.58
N ASP A 162 -6.58 -18.47 14.95
CA ASP A 162 -6.76 -17.29 14.09
C ASP A 162 -5.43 -16.85 13.43
N ALA A 163 -4.37 -17.67 13.48
CA ALA A 163 -3.09 -17.33 12.88
C ALA A 163 -3.19 -17.02 11.38
N GLY A 164 -2.59 -15.92 10.95
CA GLY A 164 -2.69 -15.36 9.59
C GLY A 164 -3.91 -14.47 9.35
N GLU A 165 -4.85 -14.39 10.30
CA GLU A 165 -5.89 -13.36 10.32
C GLU A 165 -5.34 -12.06 10.93
N TYR A 166 -6.16 -11.00 10.91
CA TYR A 166 -5.76 -9.68 11.39
C TYR A 166 -6.52 -9.26 12.65
N VAL A 167 -5.78 -8.61 13.55
CA VAL A 167 -6.33 -7.69 14.55
C VAL A 167 -6.38 -6.30 13.92
N TRP A 168 -7.47 -5.58 14.10
CA TRP A 168 -7.62 -4.20 13.65
C TRP A 168 -7.66 -3.27 14.84
N VAL A 169 -6.83 -2.24 14.84
CA VAL A 169 -7.02 -1.08 15.72
C VAL A 169 -7.60 0.05 14.89
N ARG A 170 -8.64 0.70 15.41
CA ARG A 170 -9.36 1.79 14.75
C ARG A 170 -9.50 2.98 15.67
N GLU A 171 -9.36 4.17 15.12
CA GLU A 171 -9.81 5.41 15.75
C GLU A 171 -11.17 5.79 15.12
N PRO A 172 -12.26 5.80 15.89
CA PRO A 172 -13.61 5.85 15.35
C PRO A 172 -14.02 7.21 14.77
N GLU A 173 -13.41 8.33 15.18
CA GLU A 173 -13.80 9.66 14.71
C GLU A 173 -13.22 10.00 13.33
N THR A 174 -11.97 9.65 13.08
CA THR A 174 -11.21 9.90 11.85
C THR A 174 -11.22 8.70 10.90
N GLY A 175 -11.55 7.51 11.39
CA GLY A 175 -11.54 6.26 10.61
C GLY A 175 -10.15 5.71 10.34
N GLN A 176 -9.12 6.28 10.97
CA GLN A 176 -7.75 5.75 10.98
C GLN A 176 -7.76 4.31 11.47
N ARG A 177 -7.00 3.45 10.79
CA ARG A 177 -6.95 2.03 11.12
C ARG A 177 -5.61 1.39 10.76
N GLU A 178 -5.14 0.52 11.64
CA GLU A 178 -3.95 -0.30 11.39
C GLU A 178 -4.26 -1.78 11.64
N PRO A 179 -3.84 -2.68 10.74
CA PRO A 179 -3.87 -4.10 10.97
C PRO A 179 -2.59 -4.60 11.67
N GLY A 180 -2.74 -5.59 12.54
CA GLY A 180 -1.67 -6.45 13.03
C GLY A 180 -1.96 -7.90 12.65
N GLU A 181 -1.03 -8.58 11.98
CA GLU A 181 -1.18 -10.01 11.65
C GLU A 181 -1.02 -10.85 12.92
N ILE A 182 -1.87 -11.87 13.09
CA ILE A 182 -1.81 -12.81 14.22
C ILE A 182 -0.79 -13.89 13.90
N GLU A 183 0.22 -14.02 14.75
CA GLU A 183 1.28 -15.01 14.63
C GLU A 183 0.81 -16.44 14.96
N SER A 184 1.62 -17.42 14.58
CA SER A 184 1.30 -18.84 14.80
C SER A 184 1.12 -19.26 16.27
N ASP A 185 1.60 -18.46 17.22
CA ASP A 185 1.42 -18.66 18.66
C ASP A 185 0.29 -17.81 19.25
N GLY A 186 -0.46 -17.10 18.42
CA GLY A 186 -1.56 -16.21 18.79
C GLY A 186 -1.12 -14.80 19.19
N SER A 187 0.19 -14.52 19.26
CA SER A 187 0.65 -13.16 19.55
C SER A 187 0.43 -12.22 18.36
N TYR A 188 0.28 -10.93 18.63
CA TYR A 188 0.32 -9.89 17.60
C TYR A 188 1.05 -8.66 18.11
N GLU A 189 1.71 -7.96 17.19
CA GLU A 189 2.34 -6.66 17.41
C GLU A 189 2.01 -5.77 16.21
N LEU A 190 1.62 -4.53 16.48
CA LEU A 190 1.40 -3.52 15.45
C LEU A 190 1.85 -2.14 15.94
N THR A 191 2.22 -1.29 14.99
CA THR A 191 2.57 0.10 15.25
C THR A 191 1.48 1.00 14.70
N LEU A 192 0.86 1.81 15.55
CA LEU A 192 -0.11 2.81 15.13
C LEU A 192 0.63 4.05 14.63
N HIS A 193 0.41 4.38 13.35
CA HIS A 193 0.95 5.59 12.71
C HIS A 193 -0.05 6.73 12.60
N PHE A 194 -1.10 6.67 13.45
CA PHE A 194 -2.20 7.61 13.42
C PHE A 194 -1.74 9.04 13.74
N SER A 195 -2.25 10.00 12.98
CA SER A 195 -2.14 11.43 13.24
C SER A 195 -3.09 11.86 14.36
N GLU A 196 -2.73 12.98 15.00
CA GLU A 196 -3.58 13.69 15.97
C GLU A 196 -4.04 12.88 17.21
N LEU A 197 -3.29 11.84 17.61
CA LEU A 197 -3.61 11.09 18.83
C LEU A 197 -3.18 11.77 20.13
N SER A 198 -3.92 11.47 21.20
CA SER A 198 -3.60 11.79 22.59
C SER A 198 -3.74 10.54 23.47
N GLU A 199 -3.17 10.56 24.68
CA GLU A 199 -3.27 9.44 25.63
C GLU A 199 -4.72 9.04 25.96
N ASP A 200 -5.65 9.98 25.89
CA ASP A 200 -7.07 9.80 26.18
C ASP A 200 -7.91 9.48 24.92
N THR A 201 -7.29 9.41 23.73
CA THR A 201 -8.01 9.14 22.48
C THR A 201 -8.62 7.74 22.51
N PRO A 202 -9.95 7.60 22.31
CA PRO A 202 -10.60 6.30 22.30
C PRO A 202 -10.22 5.52 21.04
N LEU A 203 -9.92 4.24 21.22
CA LEU A 203 -9.56 3.30 20.16
C LEU A 203 -10.39 2.03 20.32
N GLU A 204 -10.69 1.40 19.18
CA GLU A 204 -11.34 0.09 19.11
C GLU A 204 -10.33 -0.93 18.59
N LEU A 205 -10.05 -1.97 19.38
CA LEU A 205 -9.29 -3.13 18.94
C LEU A 205 -10.26 -4.27 18.66
N GLU A 206 -10.22 -4.81 17.44
CA GLU A 206 -11.06 -5.91 16.98
C GLU A 206 -10.18 -7.07 16.51
N ALA A 207 -10.26 -8.18 17.22
CA ALA A 207 -9.71 -9.47 16.80
C ALA A 207 -10.85 -10.39 16.33
N PRO A 208 -10.57 -11.51 15.63
CA PRO A 208 -11.62 -12.40 15.13
C PRO A 208 -12.58 -12.93 16.20
N THR A 209 -12.09 -13.07 17.45
CA THR A 209 -12.83 -13.70 18.55
C THR A 209 -13.18 -12.76 19.70
N TYR A 210 -12.67 -11.52 19.71
CA TYR A 210 -12.97 -10.54 20.75
C TYR A 210 -12.79 -9.09 20.27
N SER A 211 -13.38 -8.14 20.99
CA SER A 211 -13.13 -6.72 20.80
C SER A 211 -12.93 -6.01 22.14
N VAL A 212 -12.17 -4.91 22.10
CA VAL A 212 -11.85 -4.05 23.25
C VAL A 212 -11.98 -2.59 22.84
N GLU A 213 -12.74 -1.82 23.62
CA GLU A 213 -12.69 -0.36 23.57
C GLU A 213 -11.77 0.13 24.69
N ALA A 214 -10.75 0.92 24.36
CA ALA A 214 -9.73 1.39 25.30
C ALA A 214 -9.11 2.70 24.81
N THR A 215 -8.47 3.47 25.68
CA THR A 215 -7.70 4.63 25.25
C THR A 215 -6.35 4.22 24.65
N LEU A 216 -5.69 5.14 23.93
CA LEU A 216 -4.32 4.95 23.49
C LEU A 216 -3.38 4.56 24.64
N ALA A 217 -3.49 5.24 25.80
CA ALA A 217 -2.67 4.91 26.95
C ALA A 217 -2.90 3.48 27.44
N GLU A 218 -4.16 3.03 27.48
CA GLU A 218 -4.51 1.68 27.91
C GLU A 218 -4.00 0.60 26.92
N LEU A 219 -4.12 0.83 25.61
CA LEU A 219 -3.65 -0.12 24.58
C LEU A 219 -2.11 -0.21 24.49
N THR A 220 -1.40 0.82 24.94
CA THR A 220 0.08 0.88 24.87
C THR A 220 0.76 0.56 26.21
N GLU A 221 0.01 0.40 27.31
CA GLU A 221 0.57 0.09 28.64
C GLU A 221 1.12 -1.35 28.73
N GLY A 222 0.51 -2.29 28.01
CA GLY A 222 0.91 -3.70 28.03
C GLY A 222 0.12 -4.56 27.06
N PRO A 223 0.36 -5.89 27.05
CA PRO A 223 -0.34 -6.79 26.14
C PRO A 223 -1.85 -6.83 26.41
N VAL A 224 -2.64 -6.61 25.37
CA VAL A 224 -4.09 -6.79 25.40
C VAL A 224 -4.38 -8.30 25.38
N THR A 225 -5.24 -8.74 26.29
CA THR A 225 -5.66 -10.15 26.38
C THR A 225 -7.17 -10.27 26.17
N PRO A 226 -7.67 -11.40 25.64
CA PRO A 226 -9.10 -11.62 25.51
C PRO A 226 -9.80 -11.58 26.88
N PRO A 227 -11.05 -11.05 26.96
CA PRO A 227 -11.80 -10.90 28.21
C PRO A 227 -12.28 -12.22 28.85
#